data_AF-A0A1D6E1L9-F1
#
_entry.id   AF-A0A1D6E1L9-F1
#
_cell.length_a   1.000
_cell.length_b   1.000
_cell.length_c   1.000
_cell.angle_alpha   90.00
_cell.angle_beta   90.00
_cell.angle_gamma   90.00
#
_symmetry.space_group_name_H-M   'P 1'
#
loop_
_entity.id
_entity.type
_entity.pdbx_description
1 polymer ?
#
loop_
_entity_poly.entity_id
_entity_poly.type
_entity_poly.pdbx_seq_one_letter_code
_entity_poly.pdbx_strand_id
1 'polypeptide(L)'
;MRDGMHANCIDIGELVGLKGEEQLSKIGFEKKILSMGYQACGALELWNYPSFFRDLIPQNLDRTNRSDRIDLAALEGMKFGSNLY
;
A
#
# COMPACT_ATOMS: atom_id res chain seq x y z
N MET A 1 4.21 -4.18 35.19
CA MET A 1 3.52 -4.62 33.97
C MET A 1 2.70 -3.44 33.48
N ARG A 2 3.01 -2.86 32.31
CA ARG A 2 2.30 -1.67 31.80
C ARG A 2 1.10 -2.13 30.98
N ASP A 3 -0.06 -2.04 31.61
CA ASP A 3 -1.38 -2.15 31.02
C ASP A 3 -1.63 -0.87 30.19
N GLY A 4 -1.82 -0.97 28.87
CA GLY A 4 -2.26 0.17 28.05
C GLY A 4 -1.53 0.52 26.74
N MET A 5 -0.64 -0.32 26.18
CA MET A 5 -0.13 -0.11 24.81
C MET A 5 -0.75 -1.12 23.85
N HIS A 6 -2.00 -0.87 23.42
CA HIS A 6 -2.46 -1.44 22.17
C HIS A 6 -1.65 -0.79 21.04
N ALA A 7 -0.88 -1.58 20.29
CA ALA A 7 -0.29 -1.12 19.04
C ALA A 7 -1.46 -0.73 18.12
N ASN A 8 -1.60 0.57 17.83
CA ASN A 8 -2.54 1.06 16.82
C ASN A 8 -1.99 0.71 15.43
N CYS A 9 -2.13 -0.56 15.03
CA CYS A 9 -1.83 -1.01 13.68
C CYS A 9 -2.82 -0.36 12.71
N ILE A 10 -2.32 0.19 11.61
CA ILE A 10 -3.12 0.78 10.55
C ILE A 10 -2.95 -0.10 9.31
N ASP A 11 -4.05 -0.44 8.65
CA ASP A 11 -3.99 -1.14 7.36
C ASP A 11 -3.28 -0.25 6.33
N ILE A 12 -2.25 -0.76 5.66
CA ILE A 12 -1.51 -0.03 4.63
C ILE A 12 -2.44 0.39 3.48
N GLY A 13 -3.51 -0.36 3.19
CA GLY A 13 -4.51 0.04 2.19
C GLY A 13 -5.16 1.40 2.47
N GLU A 14 -5.24 1.80 3.75
CA GLU A 14 -5.75 3.11 4.18
C GLU A 14 -4.72 4.23 4.01
N LEU A 15 -3.45 3.88 3.78
CA LEU A 15 -2.31 4.78 3.64
C LEU A 15 -1.88 5.00 2.18
N VAL A 16 -2.61 4.44 1.21
CA VAL A 16 -2.30 4.56 -0.24
C VAL A 16 -3.19 5.60 -0.92
N GLY A 17 -2.61 6.33 -1.88
CA GLY A 17 -3.34 7.28 -2.75
C GLY A 17 -3.80 8.54 -2.03
N LEU A 18 -4.81 9.21 -2.58
CA LEU A 18 -5.33 10.48 -2.03
C LEU A 18 -5.85 10.34 -0.60
N LYS A 19 -6.47 9.20 -0.28
CA LYS A 19 -6.91 8.87 1.08
C LYS A 19 -5.72 8.73 2.04
N GLY A 20 -4.63 8.13 1.57
CA GLY A 20 -3.38 8.02 2.32
C GLY A 20 -2.82 9.37 2.72
N GLU A 21 -2.82 10.36 1.82
CA GLU A 21 -2.35 11.72 2.14
C GLU A 21 -3.16 12.35 3.29
N GLU A 22 -4.48 12.18 3.30
CA GLU A 22 -5.33 12.64 4.40
C GLU A 22 -5.01 11.94 5.73
N GLN A 23 -4.76 10.62 5.72
CA GLN A 23 -4.42 9.88 6.93
C GLN A 23 -3.02 10.23 7.44
N LEU A 24 -2.05 10.34 6.53
CA LEU A 24 -0.67 10.70 6.87
C LEU A 24 -0.59 12.10 7.49
N SER A 25 -1.44 13.03 7.06
CA SER A 25 -1.55 14.36 7.67
C SER A 25 -1.94 14.32 9.15
N LYS A 26 -2.74 13.32 9.56
CA LYS A 26 -3.19 13.10 10.95
C LYS A 26 -2.14 12.36 11.79
N ILE A 27 -1.35 11.48 11.17
CA ILE A 27 -0.30 10.70 11.84
C ILE A 27 0.91 11.59 12.19
N GLY A 28 1.27 12.49 11.28
CA GLY A 28 2.43 13.36 11.39
C GLY A 28 3.72 12.73 10.85
N PHE A 29 4.67 13.58 10.44
CA PHE A 29 5.89 13.16 9.75
C PHE A 29 6.81 12.27 10.59
N GLU A 30 7.14 12.69 11.82
CA GLU A 30 8.09 11.98 12.70
C GLU A 30 7.57 10.59 13.09
N LYS A 31 6.29 10.49 13.44
CA LYS A 31 5.67 9.20 13.78
C LYS A 31 5.69 8.25 12.59
N LYS A 32 5.36 8.75 11.39
CA LYS A 32 5.41 7.96 10.15
C LYS A 32 6.81 7.41 9.89
N ILE A 33 7.84 8.26 9.87
CA ILE A 33 9.19 7.85 9.50
C ILE A 33 9.81 6.91 10.55
N LEU A 34 9.55 7.16 11.84
CA LEU A 34 10.03 6.29 12.92
C LEU A 34 9.35 4.92 12.86
N SER A 35 8.02 4.87 12.70
CA SER A 35 7.30 3.60 12.58
C SER A 35 7.75 2.79 11.36
N MET A 36 7.94 3.43 10.21
CA MET A 36 8.47 2.77 9.01
C MET A 36 9.90 2.25 9.21
N GLY A 37 10.74 2.95 9.98
CA GLY A 37 12.11 2.52 10.26
C GLY A 37 12.21 1.29 11.17
N TYR A 38 11.19 1.04 11.99
CA TYR A 38 11.16 -0.10 12.92
C TYR A 38 10.48 -1.34 12.34
N GLN A 39 9.73 -1.22 11.24
CA GLN A 39 9.00 -2.32 10.63
C GLN A 39 9.72 -2.84 9.39
N ALA A 40 10.02 -4.14 9.37
CA ALA A 40 10.57 -4.80 8.19
C ALA A 40 9.58 -4.78 7.01
N CYS A 41 10.09 -4.69 5.78
CA CYS A 41 9.26 -4.88 4.59
C CYS A 41 9.00 -6.37 4.31
N GLY A 42 8.02 -6.65 3.45
CA GLY A 42 7.73 -8.02 3.00
C GLY A 42 8.83 -8.57 2.08
N ALA A 43 9.06 -9.88 2.12
CA ALA A 43 10.02 -10.57 1.25
C ALA A 43 9.54 -10.65 -0.22
N LEU A 44 10.48 -10.74 -1.16
CA LEU A 44 10.16 -10.98 -2.58
C LEU A 44 9.97 -12.47 -2.84
N GLU A 45 8.89 -13.03 -2.32
CA GLU A 45 8.55 -14.45 -2.41
C GLU A 45 7.16 -14.68 -3.02
N LEU A 46 6.94 -15.89 -3.53
CA LEU A 46 5.61 -16.31 -3.96
C LEU A 46 4.61 -16.21 -2.78
N TRP A 47 3.35 -15.98 -3.12
CA TRP A 47 2.27 -15.81 -2.15
C TRP A 47 2.44 -14.63 -1.17
N ASN A 48 3.27 -13.64 -1.50
CA ASN A 48 3.47 -12.44 -0.68
C ASN A 48 2.94 -11.14 -1.34
N TYR A 49 2.00 -11.24 -2.28
CA TYR A 49 1.42 -10.06 -2.94
C TYR A 49 0.29 -9.46 -2.07
N PRO A 50 0.37 -8.18 -1.66
CA PRO A 50 -0.63 -7.58 -0.79
C PRO A 50 -2.03 -7.56 -1.41
N SER A 51 -3.06 -7.90 -0.62
CA SER A 51 -4.44 -7.96 -1.08
C SER A 51 -4.97 -6.62 -1.60
N PHE A 52 -4.56 -5.49 -1.00
CA PHE A 52 -5.01 -4.15 -1.41
C PHE A 52 -4.54 -3.75 -2.81
N PHE A 53 -3.51 -4.38 -3.37
CA PHE A 53 -3.10 -4.17 -4.76
C PHE A 53 -3.95 -4.95 -5.77
N ARG A 54 -4.76 -5.92 -5.32
CA ARG A 54 -5.68 -6.67 -6.18
C ARG A 54 -7.00 -5.93 -6.47
N ASP A 55 -7.27 -4.85 -5.74
CA ASP A 55 -8.41 -3.95 -5.96
C ASP A 55 -7.98 -2.48 -5.79
N LEU A 56 -6.94 -2.11 -6.54
CA LEU A 56 -6.31 -0.78 -6.44
C LEU A 56 -7.08 0.25 -7.27
N ILE A 57 -7.19 1.47 -6.75
CA ILE A 57 -7.64 2.65 -7.51
C ILE A 57 -6.41 3.27 -8.21
N PRO A 58 -6.28 3.18 -9.54
CA PRO A 58 -5.14 3.75 -10.24
C PRO A 58 -5.29 5.26 -10.45
N GLN A 59 -4.19 5.94 -10.77
CA GLN A 59 -4.16 7.38 -11.01
C GLN A 59 -3.93 7.74 -12.47
N ASN A 60 -4.50 8.87 -12.88
CA ASN A 60 -4.22 9.56 -14.13
C ASN A 60 -2.88 10.32 -14.07
N LEU A 61 -2.43 10.84 -15.21
CA LEU A 61 -1.20 11.65 -15.29
C LEU A 61 -1.28 12.92 -14.44
N ASP A 62 -2.49 13.46 -14.25
CA ASP A 62 -2.78 14.62 -13.41
C ASP A 62 -2.96 14.26 -11.91
N ARG A 63 -2.68 13.01 -11.53
CA ARG A 63 -2.83 12.46 -10.17
C ARG A 63 -4.27 12.29 -9.69
N THR A 64 -5.27 12.52 -10.55
CA THR A 64 -6.67 12.20 -10.22
C THR A 64 -6.90 10.69 -10.22
N ASN A 65 -7.86 10.23 -9.41
CA ASN A 65 -8.24 8.83 -9.39
C ASN A 65 -9.01 8.45 -10.66
N ARG A 66 -8.73 7.26 -11.20
CA ARG A 66 -9.56 6.63 -12.24
C ARG A 66 -10.72 5.88 -11.58
N SER A 67 -11.85 5.79 -12.28
CA SER A 67 -13.03 5.05 -11.81
C SER A 67 -12.83 3.53 -11.81
N ASP A 68 -12.09 3.03 -12.80
CA ASP A 68 -11.88 1.60 -12.99
C ASP A 68 -10.77 1.09 -12.07
N ARG A 69 -11.16 0.23 -11.13
CA ARG A 69 -10.22 -0.47 -10.25
C ARG A 69 -9.48 -1.56 -11.00
N ILE A 70 -8.28 -1.89 -10.52
CA ILE A 70 -7.40 -2.87 -11.16
C ILE A 70 -6.89 -3.91 -10.17
N ASP A 71 -6.70 -5.13 -10.66
CA ASP A 71 -5.83 -6.12 -10.03
C ASP A 71 -4.41 -5.91 -10.58
N LEU A 72 -3.53 -5.30 -9.78
CA LEU A 72 -2.18 -4.97 -10.19
C LEU A 72 -1.33 -6.22 -10.44
N ALA A 73 -1.55 -7.30 -9.68
CA ALA A 73 -0.83 -8.55 -9.87
C ALA A 73 -1.13 -9.15 -11.25
N ALA A 74 -2.41 -9.15 -11.62
CA ALA A 74 -2.85 -9.60 -12.94
C ALA A 74 -2.33 -8.70 -14.07
N LEU A 75 -2.33 -7.37 -13.86
CA LEU A 75 -1.86 -6.40 -14.85
C LEU A 75 -0.35 -6.52 -15.11
N GLU A 76 0.46 -6.69 -14.06
CA GLU A 76 1.89 -6.95 -14.18
C GLU A 76 2.16 -8.28 -14.90
N GLY A 77 1.45 -9.34 -14.53
CA GLY A 77 1.52 -10.63 -15.21
C GLY A 77 1.17 -10.53 -16.71
N MET A 78 0.14 -9.78 -17.08
CA MET A 78 -0.23 -9.53 -18.48
C MET A 78 0.84 -8.73 -19.23
N LYS A 79 1.37 -7.67 -18.60
CA LYS A 79 2.32 -6.75 -19.23
C LYS A 79 3.70 -7.38 -19.45
N PHE A 80 4.16 -8.19 -18.51
CA PHE A 80 5.49 -8.80 -18.56
C PHE A 80 5.46 -10.25 -19.05
N GLY A 81 4.33 -10.95 -18.93
CA GLY A 81 4.17 -12.34 -19.37
C GLY A 81 4.26 -12.54 -20.87
N SER A 82 3.97 -11.51 -21.68
CA SER A 82 4.13 -11.56 -23.14
C SER A 82 5.60 -11.48 -23.62
N ASN A 83 6.55 -11.21 -22.73
CA ASN A 83 7.99 -11.18 -23.03
C ASN A 83 8.75 -12.37 -22.43
N LEU A 84 8.04 -13.34 -21.85
CA LEU A 84 8.62 -14.54 -21.23
C LEU A 84 8.36 -15.82 -22.03
N TYR A 85 7.81 -15.70 -23.25
CA TYR A 85 7.67 -16.77 -24.25
C TYR A 85 7.92 -16.23 -25.65
#